data_AF-A0A4W3HZZ4-F1
#
_entry.id   AF-A0A4W3HZZ4-F1
#
_cell.length_a   1.000
_cell.length_b   1.000
_cell.length_c   1.000
_cell.angle_alpha   90.00
_cell.angle_beta   90.00
_cell.angle_gamma   90.00
#
_symmetry.space_group_name_H-M   'P 1'
#
loop_
_entity.id
_entity.type
_entity.pdbx_description
1 polymer ?
#
loop_
_entity_poly.entity_id
_entity_poly.type
_entity_poly.pdbx_seq_one_letter_code
_entity_poly.pdbx_strand_id
1 'polypeptide(L)'
;VVNGGKYTVVSPRGNIVLLTEDEVPKTKHSLQMGSDQGSILDTKKVVPMLGELTIMQYQLSDDLPSSLPFRLFPTLEKDANSKLVVYMKLRCDLPTKTQALNVRSVPRTTTSLSQGLSSPDQSARLELASRAVLWQIPKFPGGSQLSALFKLEVGPACLSFELPMTTCSGLAIRFLRVSGLQAPHRWVRYLTHSQSYMVRL
;
A
#
# COMPACT_ATOMS: atom_id res chain seq x y z
N VAL A 1 17.19 -5.56 -24.66
CA VAL A 1 17.32 -6.96 -24.22
C VAL A 1 16.43 -7.13 -22.99
N VAL A 2 15.42 -8.00 -23.13
CA VAL A 2 14.32 -8.37 -22.20
C VAL A 2 13.48 -7.21 -21.62
N ASN A 3 12.57 -6.70 -22.46
CA ASN A 3 11.30 -6.14 -21.99
C ASN A 3 10.41 -7.33 -21.58
N GLY A 4 10.03 -7.47 -20.30
CA GLY A 4 8.96 -8.39 -19.94
C GLY A 4 8.99 -8.95 -18.53
N GLY A 5 8.13 -8.40 -17.67
CA GLY A 5 7.79 -8.94 -16.35
C GLY A 5 6.55 -8.25 -15.76
N LYS A 6 5.43 -8.23 -16.50
CA LYS A 6 4.17 -7.54 -16.13
C LYS A 6 3.26 -8.41 -15.23
N TYR A 7 3.68 -8.73 -14.01
CA TYR A 7 2.73 -9.34 -13.07
C TYR A 7 2.97 -8.82 -11.65
N THR A 8 2.05 -7.96 -11.20
CA THR A 8 1.90 -7.59 -9.79
C THR A 8 0.63 -8.27 -9.29
N VAL A 9 0.75 -9.25 -8.41
CA VAL A 9 -0.41 -9.82 -7.72
C VAL A 9 -0.75 -8.89 -6.58
N VAL A 10 -1.94 -8.27 -6.60
CA VAL A 10 -2.49 -7.51 -5.48
C VAL A 10 -3.91 -7.99 -5.26
N SER A 11 -4.16 -8.72 -4.18
CA SER A 11 -5.53 -9.00 -3.73
C SER A 11 -5.92 -7.91 -2.72
N PRO A 12 -6.84 -7.00 -3.05
CA PRO A 12 -7.33 -6.00 -2.10
C PRO A 12 -8.33 -6.66 -1.14
N ARG A 13 -7.85 -7.00 0.04
CA ARG A 13 -8.69 -7.30 1.20
C ARG A 13 -8.79 -6.06 2.07
N GLY A 14 -9.98 -5.74 2.54
CA GLY A 14 -10.22 -4.58 3.37
C GLY A 14 -11.22 -4.87 4.48
N ASN A 15 -11.05 -4.13 5.58
CA ASN A 15 -12.00 -4.13 6.69
C ASN A 15 -12.57 -2.72 6.83
N ILE A 16 -13.83 -2.62 7.20
CA ILE A 16 -14.44 -1.38 7.66
C ILE A 16 -14.68 -1.53 9.15
N VAL A 17 -14.06 -0.65 9.91
CA VAL A 17 -14.04 -0.66 11.36
C VAL A 17 -14.69 0.62 11.86
N LEU A 18 -15.59 0.47 12.83
CA LEU A 18 -16.19 1.57 13.56
C LEU A 18 -15.61 1.60 14.97
N LEU A 19 -15.08 2.75 15.35
CA LEU A 19 -14.57 3.03 16.68
C LEU A 19 -15.56 3.95 17.39
N THR A 20 -15.99 3.52 18.57
CA THR A 20 -16.94 4.25 19.41
C THR A 20 -16.23 4.59 20.72
N GLU A 21 -15.95 5.87 20.94
CA GLU A 21 -15.15 6.35 22.07
C GLU A 21 -16.00 6.71 23.31
N ASP A 22 -17.29 6.99 23.11
CA ASP A 22 -18.24 7.32 24.18
C ASP A 22 -19.35 6.27 24.29
N GLU A 23 -19.92 6.12 25.49
CA GLU A 23 -21.09 5.28 25.72
C GLU A 23 -22.33 5.95 25.09
N VAL A 24 -22.54 5.74 23.79
CA VAL A 24 -23.73 6.23 23.11
C VAL A 24 -24.91 5.34 23.53
N PRO A 25 -26.02 5.89 24.09
CA PRO A 25 -27.19 5.10 24.45
C PRO A 25 -27.65 4.30 23.24
N LYS A 26 -28.01 3.02 23.39
CA LYS A 26 -28.36 2.03 22.32
C LYS A 26 -28.99 2.65 21.06
N THR A 27 -28.16 3.22 20.20
CA THR A 27 -28.60 3.95 19.01
C THR A 27 -28.26 3.14 17.79
N LYS A 28 -29.19 3.16 16.83
CA LYS A 28 -28.98 2.49 15.55
C LYS A 28 -28.10 3.38 14.68
N HIS A 29 -26.98 2.83 14.25
CA HIS A 29 -26.08 3.43 13.29
C HIS A 29 -26.34 2.78 11.93
N SER A 30 -26.40 3.56 10.85
CA SER A 30 -26.47 3.03 9.50
C SER A 30 -25.34 3.59 8.65
N LEU A 31 -24.55 2.71 8.07
CA LEU A 31 -23.46 3.02 7.16
C LEU A 31 -23.91 2.74 5.73
N GLN A 32 -23.82 3.74 4.86
CA GLN A 32 -24.03 3.59 3.42
C GLN A 32 -22.69 3.66 2.71
N MET A 33 -22.42 2.63 1.90
CA MET A 33 -21.19 2.48 1.16
C MET A 33 -21.48 2.55 -0.32
N GLY A 34 -20.57 3.12 -1.08
CA GLY A 34 -20.69 3.22 -2.52
C GLY A 34 -19.36 3.14 -3.22
N SER A 35 -19.43 2.94 -4.53
CA SER A 35 -18.27 3.11 -5.41
C SER A 35 -17.93 4.59 -5.53
N ASP A 36 -16.71 4.89 -5.99
CA ASP A 36 -16.32 6.28 -6.25
C ASP A 36 -17.20 6.97 -7.32
N GLN A 37 -17.82 6.18 -8.21
CA GLN A 37 -18.74 6.62 -9.26
C GLN A 37 -20.19 6.87 -8.78
N GLY A 38 -20.43 6.87 -7.48
CA GLY A 38 -21.68 7.40 -6.89
C GLY A 38 -22.82 6.39 -6.74
N SER A 39 -22.64 5.12 -7.14
CA SER A 39 -23.63 4.07 -6.84
C SER A 39 -23.54 3.65 -5.37
N ILE A 40 -24.66 3.71 -4.64
CA ILE A 40 -24.78 3.08 -3.31
C ILE A 40 -24.81 1.57 -3.55
N LEU A 41 -23.80 0.88 -3.02
CA LEU A 41 -23.64 -0.56 -3.17
C LEU A 41 -24.36 -1.32 -2.04
N ASP A 42 -24.28 -0.83 -0.80
CA ASP A 42 -24.88 -1.50 0.34
C ASP A 42 -25.14 -0.53 1.50
N THR A 43 -26.09 -0.87 2.37
CA THR A 43 -26.37 -0.17 3.63
C THR A 43 -26.33 -1.18 4.79
N LYS A 44 -25.42 -0.99 5.74
CA LYS A 44 -25.33 -1.79 6.96
C LYS A 44 -25.89 -1.04 8.16
N LYS A 45 -26.76 -1.71 8.94
CA LYS A 45 -27.28 -1.19 10.21
C LYS A 45 -26.64 -1.94 11.38
N VAL A 46 -26.11 -1.21 12.36
CA VAL A 46 -25.44 -1.78 13.54
C VAL A 46 -25.85 -1.01 14.80
N VAL A 47 -25.71 -1.64 15.96
CA VAL A 47 -25.79 -1.00 17.28
C VAL A 47 -24.42 -1.22 17.91
N PRO A 48 -23.49 -0.25 17.80
CA PRO A 48 -22.14 -0.44 18.30
C PRO A 48 -22.10 -0.40 19.82
N MET A 49 -21.21 -1.20 20.41
CA MET A 49 -20.80 -1.09 21.81
C MET A 49 -19.59 -0.15 21.90
N LEU A 50 -19.23 0.28 23.11
CA LEU A 50 -17.99 1.01 23.36
C LEU A 50 -16.78 0.22 22.81
N GLY A 51 -15.88 0.89 22.10
CA GLY A 51 -14.67 0.29 21.51
C GLY A 51 -14.78 0.02 20.00
N GLU A 52 -14.11 -1.04 19.56
CA GLU A 52 -13.92 -1.38 18.14
C GLU A 52 -14.92 -2.43 17.64
N LEU A 53 -15.60 -2.13 16.52
CA LEU A 53 -16.48 -3.06 15.84
C LEU A 53 -16.13 -3.15 14.36
N THR A 54 -15.73 -4.34 13.89
CA THR A 54 -15.61 -4.61 12.45
C THR A 54 -17.01 -4.77 11.85
N ILE A 55 -17.42 -3.81 11.02
CA ILE A 55 -18.75 -3.79 10.37
C ILE A 55 -18.77 -4.71 9.15
N MET A 56 -17.67 -4.73 8.39
CA MET A 56 -17.60 -5.48 7.14
C MET A 56 -16.16 -5.88 6.84
N GLN A 57 -16.00 -7.10 6.35
CA GLN A 57 -14.79 -7.56 5.67
C GLN A 57 -15.15 -7.79 4.21
N TYR A 58 -14.29 -7.34 3.30
CA TYR A 58 -14.52 -7.50 1.88
C TYR A 58 -13.22 -7.86 1.15
N GLN A 59 -13.38 -8.52 0.02
CA GLN A 59 -12.32 -8.85 -0.91
C GLN A 59 -12.82 -8.54 -2.32
N LEU A 60 -12.01 -7.85 -3.14
CA LEU A 60 -12.32 -7.76 -4.57
C LEU A 60 -11.82 -9.03 -5.26
N SER A 61 -12.67 -9.60 -6.08
CA SER A 61 -12.38 -10.79 -6.88
C SER A 61 -11.71 -10.46 -8.22
N ASP A 62 -11.94 -9.24 -8.72
CA ASP A 62 -11.49 -8.75 -10.03
C ASP A 62 -10.29 -7.78 -9.92
N ASP A 63 -9.85 -7.27 -11.08
CA ASP A 63 -8.81 -6.25 -11.18
C ASP A 63 -9.10 -5.01 -10.33
N LEU A 64 -8.02 -4.40 -9.82
CA LEU A 64 -8.13 -3.17 -9.03
C LEU A 64 -8.73 -2.04 -9.88
N PRO A 65 -9.75 -1.32 -9.38
CA PRO A 65 -10.32 -0.19 -10.10
C PRO A 65 -9.35 1.00 -10.19
N SER A 66 -8.35 1.06 -9.32
CA SER A 66 -7.28 2.06 -9.33
C SER A 66 -5.98 1.47 -9.88
N SER A 67 -5.16 2.30 -10.54
CA SER A 67 -3.79 1.93 -10.88
C SER A 67 -3.00 1.51 -9.64
N LEU A 68 -2.04 0.60 -9.83
CA LEU A 68 -1.14 0.18 -8.77
C LEU A 68 -0.37 1.38 -8.17
N PRO A 69 -0.18 1.43 -6.85
CA PRO A 69 0.44 2.59 -6.18
C PRO A 69 1.92 2.76 -6.52
N PHE A 70 2.58 1.69 -6.96
CA PHE A 70 4.00 1.69 -7.30
C PHE A 70 4.25 0.99 -8.62
N ARG A 71 5.37 1.31 -9.26
CA ARG A 71 5.96 0.55 -10.35
C ARG A 71 7.46 0.48 -10.18
N LEU A 72 8.02 -0.73 -10.27
CA LEU A 72 9.45 -0.96 -10.19
C LEU A 72 10.00 -1.22 -11.60
N PHE A 73 11.08 -0.52 -11.94
CA PHE A 73 11.78 -0.60 -13.22
C PHE A 73 13.20 -1.08 -12.95
N PRO A 74 13.50 -2.38 -13.11
CA PRO A 74 14.85 -2.90 -13.03
C PRO A 74 15.61 -2.68 -14.35
N THR A 75 16.88 -2.32 -14.24
CA THR A 75 17.86 -2.34 -15.33
C THR A 75 19.02 -3.24 -14.91
N LEU A 76 19.36 -4.22 -15.75
CA LEU A 76 20.41 -5.20 -15.49
C LEU A 76 21.67 -4.82 -16.27
N GLU A 77 22.79 -4.77 -15.59
CA GLU A 77 24.12 -4.51 -16.15
C GLU A 77 25.14 -5.52 -15.61
N LYS A 78 26.25 -5.73 -16.31
CA LYS A 78 27.38 -6.52 -15.81
C LYS A 78 28.51 -5.57 -15.42
N ASP A 79 29.08 -5.74 -14.23
CA ASP A 79 30.30 -5.04 -13.85
C ASP A 79 31.54 -5.64 -14.52
N ALA A 80 32.70 -5.00 -14.33
CA ALA A 80 33.98 -5.44 -14.89
C ALA A 80 34.38 -6.88 -14.50
N ASN A 81 33.83 -7.41 -13.41
CA ASN A 81 34.09 -8.76 -12.92
C ASN A 81 33.02 -9.77 -13.38
N SER A 82 32.23 -9.41 -14.39
CA SER A 82 31.07 -10.19 -14.86
C SER A 82 30.00 -10.45 -13.80
N LYS A 83 29.97 -9.69 -12.69
CA LYS A 83 28.90 -9.78 -11.70
C LYS A 83 27.71 -8.95 -12.15
N LEU A 84 26.51 -9.47 -11.88
CA LEU A 84 25.28 -8.76 -12.19
C LEU A 84 25.08 -7.59 -11.23
N VAL A 85 24.80 -6.42 -11.79
CA VAL A 85 24.40 -5.20 -11.10
C VAL A 85 23.00 -4.86 -11.55
N VAL A 86 22.11 -4.60 -10.60
CA VAL A 86 20.72 -4.25 -10.87
C VAL A 86 20.48 -2.83 -10.37
N TYR A 87 20.18 -1.94 -11.30
CA TYR A 87 19.68 -0.62 -10.99
C TYR A 87 18.16 -0.69 -10.85
N MET A 88 17.65 -0.33 -9.69
CA MET A 88 16.23 -0.31 -9.41
C MET A 88 15.74 1.12 -9.38
N LYS A 89 14.72 1.42 -10.21
CA LYS A 89 13.97 2.66 -10.14
C LYS A 89 12.56 2.36 -9.70
N LEU A 90 12.14 2.89 -8.56
CA LEU A 90 10.79 2.77 -8.04
C LEU A 90 10.05 4.07 -8.30
N ARG A 91 8.85 3.99 -8.89
CA ARG A 91 7.96 5.13 -9.14
C ARG A 91 6.75 5.02 -8.23
N CYS A 92 6.36 6.12 -7.62
CA CYS A 92 5.13 6.26 -6.85
C CYS A 92 4.06 6.85 -7.76
N ASP A 93 3.06 6.06 -8.13
CA ASP A 93 1.97 6.45 -9.05
C ASP A 93 0.74 6.98 -8.33
N LEU A 94 0.87 7.25 -7.03
CA LEU A 94 -0.14 7.96 -6.28
C LEU A 94 -0.28 9.41 -6.78
N PRO A 95 -1.45 10.05 -6.60
CA PRO A 95 -1.62 11.47 -6.89
C PRO A 95 -0.59 12.34 -6.17
N THR A 96 -0.15 13.43 -6.80
CA THR A 96 0.93 14.30 -6.27
C THR A 96 0.63 14.97 -4.93
N LYS A 97 -0.64 15.08 -4.55
CA LYS A 97 -1.09 15.60 -3.24
C LYS A 97 -1.03 14.57 -2.11
N THR A 98 -0.68 13.33 -2.44
CA THR A 98 -0.64 12.20 -1.49
C THR A 98 0.79 11.70 -1.32
N GLN A 99 1.00 10.85 -0.31
CA GLN A 99 2.29 10.22 -0.05
C GLN A 99 2.06 8.82 0.48
N ALA A 100 2.98 7.92 0.19
CA ALA A 100 3.09 6.65 0.88
C ALA A 100 4.07 6.76 2.05
N LEU A 101 3.85 5.94 3.07
CA LEU A 101 4.68 5.85 4.25
C LEU A 101 5.30 4.46 4.37
N ASN A 102 6.46 4.41 5.03
CA ASN A 102 7.12 3.18 5.43
C ASN A 102 7.29 2.18 4.26
N VAL A 103 7.58 2.70 3.07
CA VAL A 103 7.77 1.88 1.87
C VAL A 103 9.06 1.10 2.04
N ARG A 104 8.98 -0.22 1.93
CA ARG A 104 10.12 -1.12 1.97
C ARG A 104 10.09 -2.03 0.76
N SER A 105 11.22 -2.14 0.08
CA SER A 105 11.42 -3.14 -0.97
C SER A 105 12.44 -4.16 -0.50
N VAL A 106 12.14 -5.44 -0.72
CA VAL A 106 12.98 -6.57 -0.34
C VAL A 106 13.25 -7.45 -1.56
N PRO A 107 14.23 -7.08 -2.41
CA PRO A 107 14.80 -8.01 -3.38
C PRO A 107 15.64 -9.08 -2.65
N ARG A 108 15.39 -10.33 -3.00
CA ARG A 108 16.17 -11.49 -2.53
C ARG A 108 17.35 -11.76 -3.49
N THR A 109 18.21 -12.71 -3.08
CA THR A 109 19.39 -13.18 -3.83
C THR A 109 20.50 -12.15 -4.00
N THR A 110 20.69 -11.30 -2.99
CA THR A 110 21.79 -10.31 -2.96
C THR A 110 23.00 -10.85 -2.22
N THR A 111 24.18 -10.81 -2.85
CA THR A 111 25.45 -11.23 -2.25
C THR A 111 26.33 -10.06 -1.81
N SER A 112 26.12 -8.87 -2.35
CA SER A 112 26.84 -7.66 -1.96
C SER A 112 25.99 -6.42 -2.16
N LEU A 113 26.28 -5.35 -1.42
CA LEU A 113 25.54 -4.10 -1.51
C LEU A 113 26.51 -2.95 -1.77
N SER A 114 26.49 -2.42 -2.98
CA SER A 114 26.96 -1.06 -3.25
C SER A 114 25.75 -0.17 -3.32
N GLN A 115 25.72 0.93 -2.57
CA GLN A 115 24.56 1.83 -2.52
C GLN A 115 24.81 3.06 -3.38
N GLY A 116 23.93 3.27 -4.36
CA GLY A 116 23.80 4.55 -5.06
C GLY A 116 22.36 5.01 -4.91
N LEU A 117 22.05 5.72 -3.83
CA LEU A 117 20.71 6.21 -3.53
C LEU A 117 20.50 7.59 -4.13
N SER A 118 19.33 7.82 -4.72
CA SER A 118 19.00 9.10 -5.36
C SER A 118 18.61 10.23 -4.38
N SER A 119 18.47 9.94 -3.09
CA SER A 119 18.07 10.89 -2.05
C SER A 119 18.55 10.41 -0.66
N PRO A 120 18.92 11.31 0.26
CA PRO A 120 19.31 10.98 1.63
C PRO A 120 18.16 10.43 2.48
N ASP A 121 16.90 10.64 2.09
CA ASP A 121 15.73 10.14 2.83
C ASP A 121 15.55 8.62 2.69
N GLN A 122 16.38 7.97 1.88
CA GLN A 122 16.35 6.53 1.64
C GLN A 122 17.46 5.86 2.43
N SER A 123 17.22 4.62 2.85
CA SER A 123 18.27 3.76 3.39
C SER A 123 18.21 2.38 2.77
N ALA A 124 19.36 1.74 2.62
CA ALA A 124 19.42 0.35 2.23
C ALA A 124 20.33 -0.41 3.20
N ARG A 125 20.02 -1.67 3.47
CA ARG A 125 20.91 -2.56 4.22
C ARG A 125 20.84 -3.97 3.68
N LEU A 126 21.98 -4.66 3.68
CA LEU A 126 22.05 -6.07 3.29
C LEU A 126 21.92 -6.93 4.55
N GLU A 127 20.91 -7.79 4.56
CA GLU A 127 20.78 -8.82 5.59
C GLU A 127 21.41 -10.11 5.06
N LEU A 128 22.60 -10.44 5.57
CA LEU A 128 23.42 -11.56 5.07
C LEU A 128 22.75 -12.92 5.31
N ALA A 129 22.05 -13.08 6.43
CA ALA A 129 21.38 -14.33 6.79
C ALA A 129 20.26 -14.70 5.80
N SER A 130 19.51 -13.70 5.33
CA SER A 130 18.40 -13.87 4.37
C SER A 130 18.80 -13.59 2.92
N ARG A 131 20.05 -13.14 2.69
CA ARG A 131 20.57 -12.67 1.39
C ARG A 131 19.60 -11.68 0.72
N ALA A 132 19.08 -10.75 1.50
CA ALA A 132 18.08 -9.78 1.05
C ALA A 132 18.54 -8.35 1.31
N VAL A 133 18.24 -7.45 0.39
CA VAL A 133 18.42 -6.01 0.64
C VAL A 133 17.11 -5.44 1.16
N LEU A 134 17.16 -4.78 2.30
CA LEU A 134 16.06 -3.98 2.80
C LEU A 134 16.26 -2.54 2.36
N TRP A 135 15.55 -2.12 1.31
CA TRP A 135 15.49 -0.71 0.89
C TRP A 135 14.30 -0.05 1.58
N GLN A 136 14.55 0.97 2.41
CA GLN A 136 13.54 1.67 3.19
C GLN A 136 13.42 3.12 2.72
N ILE A 137 12.17 3.56 2.56
CA ILE A 137 11.78 4.91 2.18
C ILE A 137 10.67 5.33 3.16
N PRO A 138 11.00 6.12 4.21
CA PRO A 138 10.04 6.51 5.24
C PRO A 138 8.85 7.30 4.69
N LYS A 139 9.10 8.18 3.71
CA LYS A 139 8.10 8.98 3.01
C LYS A 139 8.37 8.94 1.52
N PHE A 140 7.35 8.61 0.74
CA PHE A 140 7.44 8.55 -0.71
C PHE A 140 6.33 9.40 -1.36
N PRO A 141 6.64 10.63 -1.79
CA PRO A 141 5.66 11.53 -2.41
C PRO A 141 5.02 10.92 -3.67
N GLY A 142 3.72 11.14 -3.87
CA GLY A 142 3.02 10.75 -5.10
C GLY A 142 3.57 11.46 -6.34
N GLY A 143 3.56 10.77 -7.47
CA GLY A 143 4.10 11.27 -8.74
C GLY A 143 5.63 11.37 -8.80
N SER A 144 6.33 11.01 -7.72
CA SER A 144 7.79 11.03 -7.66
C SER A 144 8.41 9.67 -8.00
N GLN A 145 9.73 9.66 -8.15
CA GLN A 145 10.52 8.45 -8.38
C GLN A 145 11.78 8.50 -7.54
N LEU A 146 12.21 7.33 -7.07
CA LEU A 146 13.46 7.14 -6.35
C LEU A 146 14.21 5.97 -6.98
N SER A 147 15.53 6.02 -6.93
CA SER A 147 16.34 4.94 -7.47
C SER A 147 17.46 4.54 -6.52
N ALA A 148 17.82 3.27 -6.65
CA ALA A 148 18.88 2.63 -5.90
C ALA A 148 19.62 1.65 -6.81
N LEU A 149 20.94 1.77 -6.85
CA LEU A 149 21.81 0.76 -7.45
C LEU A 149 22.07 -0.35 -6.43
N PHE A 150 21.94 -1.62 -6.83
CA PHE A 150 22.20 -2.78 -5.99
C PHE A 150 22.98 -3.85 -6.76
N LYS A 151 23.78 -4.68 -6.08
CA LYS A 151 24.51 -5.80 -6.69
C LYS A 151 23.89 -7.14 -6.29
N LEU A 152 22.88 -7.58 -7.04
CA LEU A 152 22.11 -8.81 -6.75
C LEU A 152 22.04 -9.77 -7.93
N GLU A 153 21.79 -11.04 -7.61
CA GLU A 153 21.30 -12.04 -8.56
C GLU A 153 19.79 -11.85 -8.75
N VAL A 154 19.27 -12.14 -9.96
CA VAL A 154 17.87 -11.85 -10.33
C VAL A 154 16.88 -12.66 -9.48
N GLY A 155 15.97 -11.96 -8.81
CA GLY A 155 14.89 -12.56 -8.02
C GLY A 155 13.75 -11.57 -7.81
N PRO A 156 12.54 -12.00 -7.39
CA PRO A 156 11.43 -11.08 -7.19
C PRO A 156 11.70 -10.10 -6.04
N ALA A 157 11.14 -8.89 -6.16
CA ALA A 157 11.10 -7.89 -5.09
C ALA A 157 9.71 -7.86 -4.45
N CYS A 158 9.66 -7.99 -3.13
CA CYS A 158 8.44 -7.75 -2.36
C CYS A 158 8.41 -6.31 -1.88
N LEU A 159 7.27 -5.61 -2.01
CA LEU A 159 7.07 -4.30 -1.43
C LEU A 159 6.12 -4.38 -0.23
N SER A 160 6.46 -3.65 0.83
CA SER A 160 5.54 -3.33 1.92
C SER A 160 5.37 -1.82 2.06
N PHE A 161 4.17 -1.32 2.29
CA PHE A 161 3.89 0.12 2.38
C PHE A 161 2.56 0.42 3.09
N GLU A 162 2.39 1.69 3.44
CA GLU A 162 1.16 2.24 4.02
C GLU A 162 0.69 3.45 3.20
N LEU A 163 -0.58 3.47 2.82
CA LEU A 163 -1.21 4.56 2.07
C LEU A 163 -2.28 5.21 2.94
N PRO A 164 -1.97 6.32 3.63
CA PRO A 164 -2.97 7.07 4.38
C PRO A 164 -3.97 7.75 3.43
N MET A 165 -5.21 7.88 3.88
CA MET A 165 -6.31 8.56 3.18
C MET A 165 -6.56 8.03 1.75
N THR A 166 -6.12 6.81 1.46
CA THR A 166 -6.18 6.20 0.13
C THR A 166 -6.83 4.83 0.22
N THR A 167 -7.69 4.52 -0.74
CA THR A 167 -8.27 3.19 -0.96
C THR A 167 -7.85 2.69 -2.34
N CYS A 168 -7.41 1.43 -2.42
CA CYS A 168 -7.20 0.76 -3.70
C CYS A 168 -8.45 0.05 -4.21
N SER A 169 -9.48 -0.13 -3.37
CA SER A 169 -10.71 -0.83 -3.75
C SER A 169 -11.75 0.06 -4.43
N GLY A 170 -11.54 1.38 -4.43
CA GLY A 170 -12.55 2.35 -4.87
C GLY A 170 -13.80 2.42 -3.97
N LEU A 171 -13.83 1.65 -2.87
CA LEU A 171 -14.93 1.68 -1.92
C LEU A 171 -14.83 2.92 -1.03
N ALA A 172 -15.91 3.69 -0.98
CA ALA A 172 -16.01 4.90 -0.19
C ALA A 172 -17.20 4.82 0.77
N ILE A 173 -16.98 5.28 2.01
CA ILE A 173 -18.05 5.57 2.96
C ILE A 173 -18.69 6.88 2.52
N ARG A 174 -19.97 6.82 2.13
CA ARG A 174 -20.72 7.99 1.66
C ARG A 174 -21.50 8.65 2.80
N PHE A 175 -22.15 7.83 3.61
CA PHE A 175 -22.96 8.34 4.73
C PHE A 175 -22.80 7.46 5.96
N LEU A 176 -22.51 8.09 7.09
CA LEU A 176 -22.69 7.51 8.42
C LEU A 176 -23.82 8.25 9.11
N ARG A 177 -24.99 7.59 9.24
CA ARG A 177 -26.12 8.12 10.01
C ARG A 177 -26.12 7.48 11.38
N VAL A 178 -26.22 8.32 12.39
CA VAL A 178 -26.36 7.92 13.80
C VAL A 178 -27.73 8.43 14.24
N SER A 179 -28.62 7.52 14.65
CA SER A 179 -29.87 7.91 15.32
C SER A 179 -29.55 8.39 16.74
N GLY A 180 -30.28 9.35 17.30
CA GLY A 180 -30.05 9.86 18.65
C GLY A 180 -30.39 11.35 18.79
N LEU A 181 -30.52 11.83 20.03
CA LEU A 181 -30.85 13.23 20.35
C LEU A 181 -29.67 14.19 20.11
N GLN A 182 -28.44 13.69 20.21
CA GLN A 182 -27.22 14.45 19.94
C GLN A 182 -26.45 13.83 18.79
N ALA A 183 -25.93 14.66 17.88
CA ALA A 183 -25.10 14.22 16.78
C ALA A 183 -23.65 14.08 17.27
N PRO A 184 -23.10 12.86 17.43
CA PRO A 184 -21.73 12.70 17.87
C PRO A 184 -20.74 13.22 16.82
N HIS A 185 -19.53 13.54 17.28
CA HIS A 185 -18.41 13.80 16.39
C HIS A 185 -18.14 12.55 15.53
N ARG A 186 -17.92 12.76 14.23
CA ARG A 186 -17.72 11.70 13.24
C ARG A 186 -16.46 11.97 12.45
N TRP A 187 -15.59 10.98 12.37
CA TRP A 187 -14.42 11.01 11.52
C TRP A 187 -14.36 9.73 10.70
N VAL A 188 -13.84 9.85 9.48
CA VAL A 188 -13.59 8.70 8.60
C VAL A 188 -12.14 8.79 8.17
N ARG A 189 -11.44 7.66 8.29
CA ARG A 189 -10.06 7.54 7.84
C ARG A 189 -9.92 6.30 6.96
N TYR A 190 -9.33 6.48 5.78
CA TYR A 190 -8.92 5.37 4.93
C TYR A 190 -7.45 5.06 5.18
N LEU A 191 -7.11 3.78 5.20
CA LEU A 191 -5.73 3.32 5.35
C LEU A 191 -5.57 2.02 4.57
N THR A 192 -4.67 2.02 3.59
CA THR A 192 -4.33 0.82 2.84
C THR A 192 -2.95 0.32 3.25
N HIS A 193 -2.86 -0.95 3.61
CA HIS A 193 -1.59 -1.66 3.79
C HIS A 193 -1.41 -2.65 2.64
N SER A 194 -0.17 -2.78 2.19
CA SER A 194 0.23 -3.92 1.36
C SER A 194 0.17 -5.22 2.16
N GLN A 195 -0.43 -6.28 1.61
CA GLN A 195 -0.32 -7.65 2.16
C GLN A 195 0.67 -8.49 1.35
N SER A 196 0.41 -8.61 0.04
CA SER A 196 1.31 -9.26 -0.91
C SER A 196 1.41 -8.35 -2.11
N TYR A 197 2.47 -7.54 -2.18
CA TYR A 197 2.81 -6.76 -3.36
C TYR A 197 4.15 -7.28 -3.87
N MET A 198 4.13 -8.03 -4.97
CA MET A 198 5.32 -8.66 -5.54
C MET A 198 5.57 -8.14 -6.95
N VAL A 199 6.82 -7.79 -7.24
CA VAL A 199 7.28 -7.45 -8.58
C VAL A 199 8.34 -8.46 -8.99
N ARG A 200 8.20 -9.03 -10.18
CA ARG A 200 9.21 -9.93 -10.77
C ARG A 200 10.25 -9.09 -11.50
N LEU A 201 11.53 -9.33 -11.21
CA LEU A 201 12.67 -8.66 -11.84
C LEU A 201 13.16 -9.42 -13.06
#